data_AF-A0A942EEH1-F1
#
_entry.id   AF-A0A942EEH1-F1
#
_cell.length_a   1.000
_cell.length_b   1.000
_cell.length_c   1.000
_cell.angle_alpha   90.00
_cell.angle_beta   90.00
_cell.angle_gamma   90.00
#
_symmetry.space_group_name_H-M   'P 1'
#
loop_
_entity.id
_entity.type
_entity.pdbx_description
1 polymer ?
#
loop_
_entity_poly.entity_id
_entity_poly.type
_entity_poly.pdbx_seq_one_letter_code
_entity_poly.pdbx_strand_id
1 'polypeptide(L)' 'MKITRDMGIQDVVDTYPELVPVFFKHGLGCLGCAAARFESIEQGANAHGIDVDLLLSDLNKALSQ' A
#
# COMPACT_ATOMS: atom_id res chain seq x y z
N MET A 1 7.50 -13.70 1.06
CA MET A 1 7.88 -12.29 1.25
C MET A 1 6.88 -11.66 2.20
N LYS A 2 7.25 -10.60 2.93
CA LYS A 2 6.33 -9.87 3.83
C LYS A 2 6.36 -8.40 3.49
N ILE A 3 5.20 -7.80 3.24
CA ILE A 3 5.06 -6.35 3.06
C ILE A 3 5.18 -5.67 4.42
N THR A 4 6.02 -4.64 4.49
CA THR A 4 6.27 -3.86 5.72
C THR A 4 5.95 -2.38 5.50
N ARG A 5 5.76 -1.66 6.61
CA ARG A 5 5.28 -0.26 6.63
C ARG A 5 6.21 0.74 5.95
N ASP A 6 7.50 0.41 5.91
CA ASP A 6 8.60 1.21 5.35
C ASP A 6 8.77 1.03 3.84
N MET A 7 8.13 0.04 3.22
CA MET A 7 8.20 -0.15 1.77
C MET A 7 7.52 0.99 1.03
N GLY A 8 8.10 1.41 -0.09
CA GLY A 8 7.51 2.39 -1.01
C GLY A 8 6.24 1.84 -1.63
N ILE A 9 5.17 2.65 -1.67
CA ILE A 9 3.89 2.24 -2.26
C ILE A 9 4.10 1.83 -3.73
N GLN A 10 4.85 2.64 -4.49
CA GLN A 10 5.13 2.35 -5.90
C GLN A 10 5.96 1.08 -6.06
N ASP A 11 6.98 0.86 -5.21
CA ASP A 11 7.80 -0.36 -5.26
C ASP A 11 6.96 -1.61 -5.04
N VAL A 12 6.02 -1.56 -4.08
CA VAL A 12 5.09 -2.67 -3.83
C VAL A 12 4.15 -2.88 -5.02
N VAL A 13 3.60 -1.83 -5.60
CA VAL A 13 2.68 -1.93 -6.75
C VAL A 13 3.38 -2.42 -8.01
N ASP A 14 4.63 -1.99 -8.26
CA ASP A 14 5.42 -2.42 -9.42
C ASP A 14 5.85 -3.88 -9.28
N THR A 15 6.15 -4.31 -8.06
CA THR A 15 6.54 -5.71 -7.77
C THR A 15 5.32 -6.63 -7.71
N TYR A 16 4.19 -6.15 -7.18
CA TYR A 16 2.98 -6.91 -6.90
C TYR A 16 1.74 -6.16 -7.41
N PRO A 17 1.54 -6.06 -8.74
CA PRO A 17 0.40 -5.36 -9.32
C PRO A 17 -0.96 -5.95 -8.88
N GLU A 18 -0.99 -7.21 -8.47
CA GLU A 18 -2.16 -7.87 -7.88
C GLU A 18 -2.61 -7.27 -6.54
N LEU A 19 -1.75 -6.51 -5.85
CA LEU A 19 -2.08 -5.84 -4.59
C LEU A 19 -2.74 -4.47 -4.79
N VAL A 20 -2.78 -3.93 -6.01
CA VAL A 20 -3.43 -2.65 -6.32
C VAL A 20 -4.87 -2.59 -5.79
N PRO A 21 -5.75 -3.59 -5.98
CA PRO A 21 -7.12 -3.56 -5.46
C PRO A 21 -7.19 -3.42 -3.93
N VAL A 22 -6.18 -3.91 -3.20
CA VAL A 22 -6.10 -3.77 -1.73
C VAL A 22 -5.87 -2.31 -1.36
N PHE A 23 -4.90 -1.64 -2.00
CA PHE A 23 -4.68 -0.20 -1.80
C PHE A 23 -5.95 0.62 -2.10
N PHE A 24 -6.64 0.33 -3.20
CA PHE A 24 -7.91 0.99 -3.54
C PHE A 24 -9.00 0.79 -2.47
N LYS A 25 -9.16 -0.43 -1.95
CA LYS A 25 -10.13 -0.75 -0.89
C LYS A 25 -9.88 0.05 0.39
N HIS A 26 -8.63 0.34 0.69
CA HIS A 26 -8.22 1.14 1.85
C HIS A 26 -8.27 2.65 1.62
N GLY A 27 -8.60 3.11 0.40
CA GLY A 27 -8.66 4.54 0.07
C GLY A 27 -7.38 5.12 -0.53
N LEU A 28 -6.36 4.29 -0.79
CA LEU A 28 -5.14 4.66 -1.52
C LEU A 28 -5.30 4.43 -3.02
N GLY A 29 -6.41 4.89 -3.62
CA GLY A 29 -6.63 4.78 -5.06
C GLY A 29 -5.80 5.77 -5.89
N CYS A 30 -5.24 6.79 -5.25
CA CYS A 30 -4.43 7.84 -5.88
C CYS A 30 -2.98 7.42 -6.16
N LEU A 31 -2.74 6.13 -6.46
CA LEU A 31 -1.39 5.58 -6.70
C LEU A 31 -0.64 6.31 -7.83
N GLY A 32 -1.36 6.97 -8.75
CA GLY A 32 -0.79 7.80 -9.82
C GLY A 32 -0.46 9.25 -9.43
N CYS A 33 -0.77 9.68 -8.21
CA CYS A 33 -0.44 11.01 -7.71
C CYS A 33 1.09 11.18 -7.60
N ALA A 34 1.61 12.36 -7.92
CA ALA A 34 3.04 12.64 -7.78
C ALA A 34 3.56 12.41 -6.36
N ALA A 35 2.73 12.61 -5.33
CA ALA A 35 3.08 12.35 -3.93
C ALA A 35 3.23 10.85 -3.64
N ALA A 36 2.27 10.02 -4.09
CA ALA A 36 2.25 8.58 -3.83
C ALA A 36 3.50 7.84 -4.34
N ARG A 37 4.17 8.39 -5.37
CA ARG A 37 5.43 7.85 -5.91
C ARG A 37 6.60 7.88 -4.93
N PHE A 38 6.54 8.75 -3.92
CA PHE A 38 7.64 8.97 -2.98
C PHE A 38 7.24 8.64 -1.53
N GLU A 39 6.06 8.07 -1.32
CA GLU A 39 5.54 7.72 0.01
C GLU A 39 5.81 6.25 0.34
N SER A 40 6.22 6.00 1.58
CA SER A 40 6.07 4.68 2.17
C SER A 40 4.60 4.35 2.42
N ILE A 41 4.29 3.07 2.61
CA ILE A 41 2.94 2.62 2.98
C ILE A 41 2.45 3.33 4.24
N GLU A 42 3.29 3.50 5.26
CA GLU A 42 2.93 4.22 6.49
C GLU A 42 2.65 5.70 6.24
N GLN A 43 3.47 6.37 5.42
CA GLN A 43 3.28 7.78 5.11
C GLN A 43 1.97 8.01 4.35
N GLY A 44 1.72 7.23 3.30
CA GLY A 44 0.48 7.32 2.54
C GLY A 44 -0.74 6.98 3.40
N ALA A 45 -0.66 5.94 4.23
CA ALA A 45 -1.75 5.59 5.14
C ALA A 45 -2.05 6.73 6.13
N ASN A 46 -1.02 7.29 6.77
CA ASN A 46 -1.17 8.37 7.74
C ASN A 46 -1.69 9.67 7.10
N ALA A 47 -1.21 10.03 5.91
CA ALA A 47 -1.64 11.22 5.18
C ALA A 47 -3.15 11.18 4.83
N HIS A 48 -3.72 9.98 4.73
CA HIS A 48 -5.11 9.73 4.38
C HIS A 48 -5.97 9.21 5.55
N GLY A 49 -5.43 9.13 6.77
CA GLY A 49 -6.16 8.66 7.95
C GLY A 49 -6.54 7.18 7.91
N ILE A 50 -5.73 6.37 7.24
CA ILE A 50 -5.92 4.92 7.05
C ILE A 50 -5.20 4.16 8.15
N ASP A 51 -5.83 3.10 8.65
CA ASP A 51 -5.20 2.16 9.58
C ASP A 51 -4.12 1.35 8.85
N VAL A 52 -2.84 1.69 9.10
CA VAL A 52 -1.69 1.04 8.49
C VAL A 52 -1.59 -0.44 8.85
N ASP A 53 -1.99 -0.83 10.06
CA ASP A 53 -1.88 -2.22 10.50
C ASP A 53 -2.93 -3.08 9.79
N LEU A 54 -4.14 -2.55 9.59
CA LEU A 54 -5.17 -3.21 8.80
C LEU A 54 -4.78 -3.32 7.32
N LEU A 55 -4.22 -2.25 6.74
CA LEU A 55 -3.71 -2.26 5.36
C LEU A 55 -2.62 -3.33 5.17
N LEU A 56 -1.64 -3.38 6.07
CA LEU A 56 -0.56 -4.38 6.01
C LEU A 56 -1.08 -5.80 6.18
N SER A 57 -2.10 -6.01 7.03
CA SER A 57 -2.73 -7.31 7.20
C SER A 57 -3.37 -7.80 5.90
N ASP A 58 -4.18 -6.94 5.26
CA ASP A 58 -4.84 -7.27 4.00
C ASP A 58 -3.83 -7.49 2.85
N LEU A 59 -2.77 -6.67 2.76
CA LEU A 59 -1.71 -6.81 1.76
C LEU A 59 -0.97 -8.14 1.89
N ASN A 60 -0.53 -8.48 3.11
CA ASN A 60 0.20 -9.72 3.36
C ASN A 60 -0.68 -10.96 3.18
N LYS A 61 -1.98 -10.84 3.50
CA LYS A 61 -2.95 -11.90 3.26
C LYS A 61 -3.14 -12.13 1.76
N ALA A 62 -3.33 -11.08 0.97
CA ALA A 62 -3.48 -11.18 -0.48
C ALA A 62 -2.23 -11.75 -1.17
N LEU A 63 -1.04 -11.41 -0.68
CA LEU A 63 0.23 -11.94 -1.20
C LEU A 63 0.45 -13.45 -0.91
N SER A 64 -0.25 -13.99 0.08
CA SER A 64 -0.10 -15.40 0.51
C SER A 64 -1.16 -16.33 -0.09
N GLN A 65 -2.04 -15.82 -0.96
CA GLN A 65 -3.09 -16.58 -1.66
C GLN A 65 -2.68 -16.90 -3.09
#